data_AF-A0A7V2DGS4-F1
#
_entry.id   AF-A0A7V2DGS4-F1
#
_cell.length_a   1.000
_cell.length_b   1.000
_cell.length_c   1.000
_cell.angle_alpha   90.00
_cell.angle_beta   90.00
_cell.angle_gamma   90.00
#
_symmetry.space_group_name_H-M   'P 1'
#
loop_
_entity.id
_entity.type
_entity.pdbx_description
1 polymer ?
#
loop_
_entity_poly.entity_id
_entity_poly.type
_entity_poly.pdbx_seq_one_letter_code
_entity_poly.pdbx_strand_id
1 'polypeptide(L)'
;NRDMAHHDQLSIEYYSRGDLLLADAGENKYVLDKYYGQYGVHHNAIQIEDPRTPFAASDWADSRARGVYKGSSGGITTPVMVEQVIQTSWMEGIVASETVARVIDDDWSTSVGLTSPIEYSRTILYPDDDYFVIVDRLAGGQNWIYRNVLRPSSLTISPTIDKNKDGKYVASEVGHVEGSLRIGKDSFDWLSLPYKRETATGITTNSISWETTNPYNRRVQLSIFSVPSSEIIVTKHVGRIAGYDAASEVFTPVVYLRNSPSEELSRITVLISGYLNEDRKKTEELPVTGTGNAMQVSSPATTDTIYSGEGNAFFDVFETDATMMWYRQPKNSADYYCLLSGGTYLRMDGDEMITIAQTDAGMEATVNLSQNGFRHITRDGVSYAGYQVLNNGSAVTLYSDQPCSAFEIQSPGQTAHIILLNEIASFDESSLEKFPSEEKTGRYATCLVSGTIAIAGICWCRRKRR
;
A
#
# COMPACT_ATOMS: atom_id res chain seq x y z
N ASN A 1 -17.22 14.55 -16.71
CA ASN A 1 -15.79 14.51 -16.34
C ASN A 1 -15.53 13.29 -15.52
N ARG A 2 -14.60 12.44 -15.99
CA ARG A 2 -14.05 11.30 -15.23
C ARG A 2 -12.78 11.68 -14.48
N ASP A 3 -12.36 12.92 -14.60
CA ASP A 3 -11.14 13.43 -14.00
C ASP A 3 -11.28 13.35 -12.47
N MET A 4 -10.37 12.61 -11.83
CA MET A 4 -10.29 12.46 -10.37
C MET A 4 -11.47 11.73 -9.70
N ALA A 5 -12.17 10.84 -10.41
CA ALA A 5 -13.39 10.21 -9.89
C ALA A 5 -13.16 9.20 -8.75
N HIS A 6 -12.00 8.55 -8.67
CA HIS A 6 -11.71 7.56 -7.63
C HIS A 6 -11.00 8.22 -6.43
N HIS A 7 -11.48 7.93 -5.22
CA HIS A 7 -10.88 8.36 -3.97
C HIS A 7 -9.98 7.26 -3.40
N ASP A 8 -8.85 7.09 -4.05
CA ASP A 8 -7.97 5.92 -3.98
C ASP A 8 -6.54 6.26 -3.56
N GLN A 9 -6.34 7.41 -2.89
CA GLN A 9 -5.02 7.82 -2.43
C GLN A 9 -4.40 6.77 -1.51
N LEU A 10 -3.12 6.48 -1.77
CA LEU A 10 -2.32 5.46 -1.08
C LEU A 10 -2.90 4.04 -1.14
N SER A 11 -3.86 3.77 -2.04
CA SER A 11 -4.41 2.43 -2.24
C SER A 11 -3.40 1.46 -2.85
N ILE A 12 -3.66 0.17 -2.70
CA ILE A 12 -2.85 -0.91 -3.28
C ILE A 12 -3.72 -1.91 -4.03
N GLU A 13 -3.12 -2.60 -4.98
CA GLU A 13 -3.62 -3.86 -5.54
C GLU A 13 -2.53 -4.92 -5.37
N TYR A 14 -2.93 -6.18 -5.18
CA TYR A 14 -1.98 -7.25 -4.89
C TYR A 14 -2.18 -8.42 -5.85
N TYR A 15 -1.24 -8.58 -6.78
CA TYR A 15 -1.17 -9.70 -7.70
C TYR A 15 -0.03 -10.64 -7.29
N SER A 16 -0.32 -11.92 -7.11
CA SER A 16 0.69 -12.92 -6.83
C SER A 16 0.20 -14.32 -7.19
N ARG A 17 1.15 -15.24 -7.41
CA ARG A 17 0.89 -16.66 -7.71
C ARG A 17 -0.14 -16.85 -8.84
N GLY A 18 -0.12 -15.95 -9.83
CA GLY A 18 -0.99 -16.02 -11.01
C GLY A 18 -2.40 -15.46 -10.80
N ASP A 19 -2.69 -14.79 -9.68
CA ASP A 19 -4.03 -14.31 -9.33
C ASP A 19 -4.03 -12.88 -8.76
N LEU A 20 -5.18 -12.19 -8.86
CA LEU A 20 -5.44 -10.87 -8.26
C LEU A 20 -6.07 -11.07 -6.88
N LEU A 21 -5.26 -11.01 -5.83
CA LEU A 21 -5.65 -11.40 -4.48
C LEU A 21 -6.22 -10.24 -3.65
N LEU A 22 -5.82 -8.99 -3.94
CA LEU A 22 -6.51 -7.77 -3.52
C LEU A 22 -6.75 -6.89 -4.74
N ALA A 23 -8.00 -6.48 -4.97
CA ALA A 23 -8.40 -5.75 -6.17
C ALA A 23 -8.91 -4.34 -5.85
N ASP A 24 -8.72 -3.40 -6.77
CA ASP A 24 -9.59 -2.23 -6.89
C ASP A 24 -10.98 -2.68 -7.39
N ALA A 25 -12.05 -1.99 -7.01
CA ALA A 25 -13.38 -2.29 -7.53
C ALA A 25 -13.55 -1.92 -9.01
N GLY A 26 -12.72 -1.02 -9.54
CA GLY A 26 -12.86 -0.49 -10.89
C GLY A 26 -14.18 0.24 -11.13
N GLU A 27 -14.41 0.64 -12.39
CA GLU A 27 -15.61 1.39 -12.74
C GLU A 27 -16.86 0.49 -12.86
N ASN A 28 -17.62 0.23 -11.80
CA ASN A 28 -18.90 -0.51 -11.88
C ASN A 28 -19.97 0.29 -12.68
N LYS A 29 -20.43 -0.23 -13.83
CA LYS A 29 -21.26 0.48 -14.83
C LYS A 29 -22.59 -0.21 -15.16
N TYR A 30 -22.68 -1.52 -15.02
CA TYR A 30 -23.78 -2.30 -15.57
C TYR A 30 -24.72 -2.81 -14.50
N VAL A 31 -24.19 -3.26 -13.37
CA VAL A 31 -24.98 -3.93 -12.34
C VAL A 31 -25.34 -3.00 -11.17
N LEU A 32 -26.52 -3.23 -10.60
CA LEU A 32 -27.02 -2.57 -9.39
C LEU A 32 -26.89 -1.03 -9.46
N ASP A 33 -26.10 -0.42 -8.55
CA ASP A 33 -26.08 1.03 -8.34
C ASP A 33 -25.09 1.80 -9.22
N LYS A 34 -24.20 1.10 -9.94
CA LYS A 34 -23.33 1.70 -10.97
C LYS A 34 -22.45 2.86 -10.45
N TYR A 35 -21.74 2.63 -9.35
CA TYR A 35 -20.95 3.67 -8.66
C TYR A 35 -19.63 4.10 -9.31
N TYR A 36 -19.23 3.53 -10.45
CA TYR A 36 -17.96 3.86 -11.09
C TYR A 36 -16.73 3.78 -10.16
N GLY A 37 -16.76 2.99 -9.08
CA GLY A 37 -15.61 2.81 -8.20
C GLY A 37 -15.20 4.03 -7.38
N GLN A 38 -16.05 5.05 -7.22
CA GLN A 38 -15.60 6.37 -6.75
C GLN A 38 -15.30 6.44 -5.24
N TYR A 39 -16.05 5.70 -4.43
CA TYR A 39 -16.02 5.79 -2.98
C TYR A 39 -14.92 4.96 -2.32
N GLY A 40 -14.45 5.38 -1.14
CA GLY A 40 -13.39 4.68 -0.39
C GLY A 40 -13.64 3.21 -0.04
N VAL A 41 -14.86 2.68 -0.16
CA VAL A 41 -15.15 1.23 0.00
C VAL A 41 -14.61 0.42 -1.18
N HIS A 42 -14.30 1.09 -2.29
CA HIS A 42 -13.85 0.51 -3.54
C HIS A 42 -12.33 0.29 -3.64
N HIS A 43 -11.57 0.73 -2.64
CA HIS A 43 -10.10 0.75 -2.70
C HIS A 43 -9.48 0.14 -1.44
N ASN A 44 -8.29 -0.46 -1.58
CA ASN A 44 -7.53 -0.99 -0.45
C ASN A 44 -6.77 0.15 0.29
N ALA A 45 -7.53 1.07 0.88
CA ALA A 45 -7.05 2.29 1.52
C ALA A 45 -7.59 2.41 2.95
N ILE A 46 -7.53 3.61 3.54
CA ILE A 46 -8.13 3.89 4.85
C ILE A 46 -9.54 4.48 4.73
N GLN A 47 -10.34 4.25 5.76
CA GLN A 47 -11.54 5.04 6.06
C GLN A 47 -11.51 5.50 7.51
N ILE A 48 -12.20 6.60 7.78
CA ILE A 48 -12.19 7.31 9.06
C ILE A 48 -13.62 7.40 9.59
N GLU A 49 -13.83 7.14 10.89
CA GLU A 49 -15.04 7.53 11.61
C GLU A 49 -14.72 8.58 12.66
N ASP A 50 -15.65 9.51 12.90
CA ASP A 50 -15.61 10.38 14.07
C ASP A 50 -16.40 9.74 15.24
N PRO A 51 -15.73 9.25 16.29
CA PRO A 51 -16.43 8.65 17.44
C PRO A 51 -17.24 9.68 18.26
N ARG A 52 -17.00 10.98 18.08
CA ARG A 52 -17.59 12.06 18.88
C ARG A 52 -18.80 12.65 18.17
N THR A 53 -18.71 12.80 16.86
CA THR A 53 -19.82 13.24 16.01
C THR A 53 -19.92 12.33 14.78
N PRO A 54 -20.48 11.11 14.92
CA PRO A 54 -20.50 10.13 13.85
C PRO A 54 -21.11 10.68 12.56
N PHE A 55 -20.46 10.40 11.43
CA PHE A 55 -21.03 10.70 10.12
C PHE A 55 -22.37 9.98 9.93
N ALA A 56 -23.25 10.54 9.10
CA ALA A 56 -24.45 9.84 8.67
C ALA A 56 -24.08 8.52 7.97
N ALA A 57 -24.97 7.53 8.04
CA ALA A 57 -24.79 6.33 7.22
C ALA A 57 -24.87 6.73 5.74
N SER A 58 -23.87 6.33 4.97
CA SER A 58 -23.80 6.62 3.54
C SER A 58 -24.69 5.69 2.74
N ASP A 59 -25.41 6.21 1.74
CA ASP A 59 -26.27 5.40 0.88
C ASP A 59 -25.48 4.41 0.00
N TRP A 60 -24.21 4.69 -0.28
CA TRP A 60 -23.36 3.81 -1.11
C TRP A 60 -22.79 2.61 -0.39
N ALA A 61 -22.64 2.67 0.95
CA ALA A 61 -21.97 1.62 1.74
C ALA A 61 -22.67 1.24 3.05
N ASP A 62 -23.83 1.84 3.38
CA ASP A 62 -24.50 1.70 4.68
C ASP A 62 -23.53 1.87 5.86
N SER A 63 -22.58 2.79 5.69
CA SER A 63 -21.42 2.93 6.56
C SER A 63 -21.31 4.34 7.11
N ARG A 64 -20.89 4.43 8.37
CA ARG A 64 -20.51 5.69 9.03
C ARG A 64 -19.02 6.01 8.89
N ALA A 65 -18.24 5.16 8.23
CA ALA A 65 -16.87 5.48 7.87
C ALA A 65 -16.83 6.23 6.53
N ARG A 66 -15.82 7.08 6.34
CA ARG A 66 -15.61 7.84 5.10
C ARG A 66 -14.18 7.68 4.60
N GLY A 67 -14.03 7.53 3.29
CA GLY A 67 -12.71 7.54 2.64
C GLY A 67 -12.12 8.95 2.54
N VAL A 68 -10.82 9.02 2.32
CA VAL A 68 -10.10 10.28 2.07
C VAL A 68 -10.64 10.98 0.83
N TYR A 69 -10.90 12.28 0.90
CA TYR A 69 -11.35 13.03 -0.26
C TYR A 69 -10.17 13.55 -1.08
N LYS A 70 -9.84 12.82 -2.16
CA LYS A 70 -8.79 13.17 -3.12
C LYS A 70 -8.93 14.57 -3.73
N GLY A 71 -10.15 14.95 -4.13
CA GLY A 71 -10.42 16.15 -4.92
C GLY A 71 -11.55 15.95 -5.92
N SER A 72 -11.72 16.88 -6.84
CA SER A 72 -12.72 16.80 -7.91
C SER A 72 -12.13 17.25 -9.24
N SER A 73 -12.97 17.41 -10.27
CA SER A 73 -12.54 17.99 -11.55
C SER A 73 -11.97 19.41 -11.43
N GLY A 74 -12.17 20.09 -10.30
CA GLY A 74 -11.57 21.40 -10.01
C GLY A 74 -10.11 21.33 -9.53
N GLY A 75 -9.59 20.14 -9.21
CA GLY A 75 -8.22 19.94 -8.75
C GLY A 75 -8.10 18.93 -7.60
N ILE A 76 -6.84 18.65 -7.24
CA ILE A 76 -6.50 17.78 -6.11
C ILE A 76 -6.62 18.59 -4.81
N THR A 77 -7.33 18.03 -3.83
CA THR A 77 -7.50 18.63 -2.49
C THR A 77 -6.59 17.97 -1.46
N THR A 78 -6.42 16.65 -1.56
CA THR A 78 -5.51 15.88 -0.72
C THR A 78 -4.45 15.25 -1.62
N PRO A 79 -3.34 15.97 -1.90
CA PRO A 79 -2.24 15.43 -2.68
C PRO A 79 -1.46 14.40 -1.87
N VAL A 80 -0.96 13.39 -2.56
CA VAL A 80 0.00 12.43 -2.00
C VAL A 80 1.41 12.88 -2.36
N MET A 81 2.30 12.84 -1.38
CA MET A 81 3.73 13.07 -1.54
C MET A 81 4.45 11.73 -1.48
N VAL A 82 5.29 11.43 -2.47
CA VAL A 82 6.24 10.32 -2.36
C VAL A 82 7.46 10.87 -1.66
N GLU A 83 7.69 10.39 -0.44
CA GLU A 83 8.79 10.84 0.41
C GLU A 83 10.09 10.13 0.01
N GLN A 84 9.98 8.82 -0.25
CA GLN A 84 11.15 7.97 -0.41
C GLN A 84 10.88 6.74 -1.26
N VAL A 85 11.90 6.32 -2.01
CA VAL A 85 11.98 5.03 -2.68
C VAL A 85 13.19 4.28 -2.13
N ILE A 86 12.95 3.04 -1.73
CA ILE A 86 13.94 2.16 -1.11
C ILE A 86 14.29 1.10 -2.14
N GLN A 87 15.56 1.02 -2.51
CA GLN A 87 16.02 0.02 -3.47
C GLN A 87 17.40 -0.50 -3.09
N THR A 88 17.42 -1.74 -2.64
CA THR A 88 18.64 -2.49 -2.32
C THR A 88 18.60 -3.85 -3.03
N SER A 89 19.66 -4.64 -2.94
CA SER A 89 19.66 -5.99 -3.52
C SER A 89 18.76 -7.00 -2.80
N TRP A 90 18.18 -6.63 -1.66
CA TRP A 90 17.40 -7.53 -0.79
C TRP A 90 16.07 -6.91 -0.31
N MET A 91 15.79 -5.65 -0.66
CA MET A 91 14.58 -4.92 -0.27
C MET A 91 14.23 -3.88 -1.32
N GLU A 92 12.98 -3.90 -1.75
CA GLU A 92 12.33 -2.79 -2.45
C GLU A 92 11.30 -2.15 -1.52
N GLY A 93 11.06 -0.85 -1.67
CA GLY A 93 10.02 -0.19 -0.91
C GLY A 93 9.73 1.23 -1.35
N ILE A 94 8.63 1.77 -0.83
CA ILE A 94 8.19 3.13 -1.07
C ILE A 94 7.52 3.68 0.18
N VAL A 95 7.82 4.95 0.48
CA VAL A 95 7.17 5.72 1.54
C VAL A 95 6.41 6.86 0.88
N ALA A 96 5.13 6.98 1.18
CA ALA A 96 4.29 8.06 0.72
C ALA A 96 3.37 8.57 1.83
N SER A 97 3.03 9.85 1.77
CA SER A 97 2.27 10.55 2.80
C SER A 97 1.18 11.45 2.22
N GLU A 98 0.17 11.77 3.03
CA GLU A 98 -0.82 12.80 2.78
C GLU A 98 -1.36 13.37 4.10
N THR A 99 -1.78 14.65 4.08
CA THR A 99 -2.52 15.26 5.19
C THR A 99 -4.01 15.22 4.90
N VAL A 100 -4.73 14.34 5.60
CA VAL A 100 -6.18 14.17 5.46
C VAL A 100 -6.90 15.25 6.25
N ALA A 101 -7.28 16.34 5.58
CA ALA A 101 -8.11 17.39 6.16
C ALA A 101 -9.61 17.24 5.83
N ARG A 102 -9.95 16.39 4.84
CA ARG A 102 -11.30 16.22 4.31
C ARG A 102 -11.57 14.77 3.96
N VAL A 103 -12.80 14.33 4.19
CA VAL A 103 -13.31 13.02 3.78
C VAL A 103 -14.52 13.18 2.87
N ILE A 104 -14.84 12.11 2.13
CA ILE A 104 -15.98 12.10 1.21
C ILE A 104 -17.26 12.39 2.01
N ASP A 105 -18.11 13.29 1.50
CA ASP A 105 -19.43 13.58 2.08
C ASP A 105 -20.50 12.70 1.42
N ASP A 106 -21.78 13.08 1.45
CA ASP A 106 -22.88 12.27 0.89
C ASP A 106 -22.84 12.08 -0.65
N ASP A 107 -22.00 12.82 -1.37
CA ASP A 107 -21.73 12.60 -2.79
C ASP A 107 -20.22 12.46 -3.01
N TRP A 108 -19.82 11.65 -4.00
CA TRP A 108 -18.40 11.46 -4.30
C TRP A 108 -17.70 12.77 -4.70
N SER A 109 -18.43 13.73 -5.28
CA SER A 109 -17.84 15.01 -5.69
C SER A 109 -17.84 16.06 -4.58
N THR A 110 -18.37 15.73 -3.40
CA THR A 110 -18.43 16.62 -2.23
C THR A 110 -17.62 16.07 -1.07
N SER A 111 -17.33 16.94 -0.11
CA SER A 111 -16.49 16.59 1.03
C SER A 111 -16.87 17.35 2.28
N VAL A 112 -16.60 16.73 3.42
CA VAL A 112 -16.75 17.31 4.74
C VAL A 112 -15.37 17.48 5.37
N GLY A 113 -15.15 18.61 6.03
CA GLY A 113 -13.89 18.89 6.72
C GLY A 113 -13.81 18.10 8.03
N LEU A 114 -12.62 17.58 8.32
CA LEU A 114 -12.32 17.02 9.63
C LEU A 114 -12.09 18.16 10.63
N THR A 115 -12.50 17.96 11.88
CA THR A 115 -12.30 18.94 12.97
C THR A 115 -10.83 19.08 13.38
N SER A 116 -10.00 18.09 13.06
CA SER A 116 -8.54 18.11 13.15
C SER A 116 -8.00 17.27 11.99
N PRO A 117 -7.04 17.78 11.20
CA PRO A 117 -6.39 16.99 10.16
C PRO A 117 -5.68 15.75 10.73
N ILE A 118 -5.49 14.74 9.87
CA ILE A 118 -4.73 13.52 10.18
C ILE A 118 -3.54 13.46 9.23
N GLU A 119 -2.34 13.38 9.78
CA GLU A 119 -1.15 13.01 9.00
C GLU A 119 -1.18 11.50 8.77
N TYR A 120 -1.18 11.09 7.51
CA TYR A 120 -1.22 9.69 7.12
C TYR A 120 0.00 9.38 6.25
N SER A 121 0.79 8.39 6.66
CA SER A 121 1.83 7.80 5.81
C SER A 121 1.65 6.31 5.68
N ARG A 122 1.95 5.81 4.47
CA ARG A 122 2.00 4.40 4.14
C ARG A 122 3.38 4.07 3.62
N THR A 123 4.02 3.11 4.26
CA THR A 123 5.23 2.47 3.75
C THR A 123 4.90 1.09 3.24
N ILE A 124 5.39 0.73 2.06
CA ILE A 124 5.30 -0.62 1.51
C ILE A 124 6.72 -1.14 1.35
N LEU A 125 7.01 -2.31 1.92
CA LEU A 125 8.29 -3.00 1.79
C LEU A 125 8.07 -4.36 1.12
N TYR A 126 9.02 -4.78 0.29
CA TYR A 126 9.04 -6.05 -0.41
C TYR A 126 10.42 -6.72 -0.24
N PRO A 127 10.65 -7.40 0.90
CA PRO A 127 11.91 -8.08 1.15
C PRO A 127 12.11 -9.34 0.31
N ASP A 128 13.23 -9.38 -0.44
CA ASP A 128 13.77 -10.54 -1.17
C ASP A 128 12.74 -11.26 -2.06
N ASP A 129 11.93 -10.48 -2.78
CA ASP A 129 10.87 -10.96 -3.66
C ASP A 129 9.83 -11.90 -3.00
N ASP A 130 9.66 -11.84 -1.67
CA ASP A 130 9.01 -12.91 -0.94
C ASP A 130 7.58 -12.57 -0.45
N TYR A 131 7.41 -11.48 0.28
CA TYR A 131 6.12 -11.05 0.83
C TYR A 131 6.10 -9.52 1.03
N PHE A 132 4.92 -8.92 1.19
CA PHE A 132 4.81 -7.48 1.41
C PHE A 132 4.61 -7.15 2.87
N VAL A 133 5.24 -6.07 3.34
CA VAL A 133 4.95 -5.40 4.60
C VAL A 133 4.34 -4.04 4.27
N ILE A 134 3.23 -3.71 4.93
CA ILE A 134 2.54 -2.42 4.83
C ILE A 134 2.54 -1.81 6.22
N VAL A 135 3.15 -0.65 6.37
CA VAL A 135 3.14 0.12 7.61
C VAL A 135 2.29 1.36 7.39
N ASP A 136 1.13 1.41 8.05
CA ASP A 136 0.24 2.57 8.06
C ASP A 136 0.44 3.34 9.36
N ARG A 137 0.90 4.59 9.26
CA ARG A 137 1.01 5.51 10.41
C ARG A 137 0.03 6.65 10.23
N LEU A 138 -0.86 6.81 11.22
CA LEU A 138 -1.83 7.90 11.26
C LEU A 138 -1.64 8.67 12.57
N ALA A 139 -1.62 9.99 12.51
CA ALA A 139 -1.53 10.86 13.66
C ALA A 139 -2.47 12.06 13.49
N GLY A 140 -3.39 12.26 14.43
CA GLY A 140 -4.30 13.40 14.45
C GLY A 140 -4.36 14.04 15.83
N GLY A 141 -4.78 15.30 15.92
CA GLY A 141 -4.86 16.03 17.19
C GLY A 141 -6.04 15.62 18.09
N GLN A 142 -6.72 14.51 17.79
CA GLN A 142 -7.90 14.02 18.50
C GLN A 142 -8.20 12.57 18.13
N ASN A 143 -8.98 11.88 18.97
CA ASN A 143 -9.37 10.50 18.73
C ASN A 143 -10.23 10.32 17.46
N TRP A 144 -9.74 9.47 16.56
CA TRP A 144 -10.42 8.98 15.38
C TRP A 144 -10.52 7.45 15.41
N ILE A 145 -11.46 6.88 14.65
CA ILE A 145 -11.45 5.44 14.38
C ILE A 145 -10.94 5.22 12.97
N TYR A 146 -9.84 4.49 12.85
CA TYR A 146 -9.25 4.13 11.57
C TYR A 146 -9.72 2.75 11.15
N ARG A 147 -10.06 2.62 9.85
CA ARG A 147 -10.42 1.37 9.21
C ARG A 147 -9.53 1.13 8.02
N ASN A 148 -8.75 0.05 8.03
CA ASN A 148 -8.07 -0.41 6.82
C ASN A 148 -9.06 -1.23 6.01
N VAL A 149 -9.25 -0.85 4.74
CA VAL A 149 -10.11 -1.53 3.79
C VAL A 149 -9.29 -2.54 3.00
N LEU A 150 -9.77 -3.77 2.92
CA LEU A 150 -9.19 -4.85 2.13
C LEU A 150 -10.29 -5.44 1.24
N ARG A 151 -9.98 -5.67 -0.03
CA ARG A 151 -10.89 -6.24 -1.03
C ARG A 151 -10.33 -7.55 -1.58
N PRO A 152 -10.43 -8.66 -0.82
CA PRO A 152 -10.05 -9.98 -1.30
C PRO A 152 -10.74 -10.31 -2.63
N SER A 153 -9.99 -10.87 -3.58
CA SER A 153 -10.47 -11.11 -4.94
C SER A 153 -9.83 -12.34 -5.58
N SER A 154 -10.28 -12.67 -6.80
CA SER A 154 -9.65 -13.64 -7.70
C SER A 154 -10.05 -13.34 -9.14
N LEU A 155 -9.16 -13.57 -10.09
CA LEU A 155 -9.43 -13.59 -11.53
C LEU A 155 -10.36 -14.75 -11.94
N THR A 156 -10.56 -15.74 -11.06
CA THR A 156 -11.58 -16.77 -11.24
C THR A 156 -12.89 -16.29 -10.63
N ILE A 157 -13.90 -16.15 -11.48
CA ILE A 157 -15.22 -15.63 -11.09
C ILE A 157 -16.33 -16.55 -11.60
N SER A 158 -17.44 -16.59 -10.87
CA SER A 158 -18.75 -16.87 -11.44
C SER A 158 -19.26 -15.61 -12.11
N PRO A 159 -19.40 -15.55 -13.44
CA PRO A 159 -19.77 -14.32 -14.14
C PRO A 159 -21.20 -13.89 -13.84
N THR A 160 -21.45 -12.59 -13.90
CA THR A 160 -22.81 -12.04 -13.91
C THR A 160 -23.54 -12.43 -15.20
N ILE A 161 -24.81 -12.81 -15.07
CA ILE A 161 -25.63 -13.28 -16.20
C ILE A 161 -26.97 -12.55 -16.20
N ASP A 162 -27.26 -11.85 -17.29
CA ASP A 162 -28.59 -11.29 -17.58
C ASP A 162 -29.56 -12.43 -17.95
N LYS A 163 -30.31 -12.95 -16.96
CA LYS A 163 -31.13 -14.16 -17.14
C LYS A 163 -32.36 -13.88 -18.00
N ASN A 164 -32.90 -12.66 -17.94
CA ASN A 164 -34.11 -12.25 -18.66
C ASN A 164 -33.83 -11.45 -19.95
N LYS A 165 -32.56 -11.07 -20.19
CA LYS A 165 -32.06 -10.32 -21.37
C LYS A 165 -32.62 -8.89 -21.47
N ASP A 166 -32.87 -8.24 -20.34
CA ASP A 166 -33.41 -6.87 -20.31
C ASP A 166 -32.35 -5.77 -20.06
N GLY A 167 -31.08 -6.16 -19.84
CA GLY A 167 -29.99 -5.25 -19.53
C GLY A 167 -30.04 -4.62 -18.13
N LYS A 168 -30.89 -5.13 -17.24
CA LYS A 168 -31.06 -4.68 -15.86
C LYS A 168 -30.83 -5.84 -14.90
N TYR A 169 -29.75 -5.74 -14.15
CA TYR A 169 -29.30 -6.80 -13.27
C TYR A 169 -29.89 -6.64 -11.87
N VAL A 170 -30.53 -7.69 -11.36
CA VAL A 170 -30.89 -7.81 -9.94
C VAL A 170 -29.81 -8.57 -9.16
N ALA A 171 -29.82 -8.45 -7.83
CA ALA A 171 -28.78 -9.08 -6.99
C ALA A 171 -28.63 -10.60 -7.18
N SER A 172 -29.69 -11.32 -7.61
CA SER A 172 -29.65 -12.76 -7.89
C SER A 172 -29.07 -13.13 -9.27
N GLU A 173 -28.71 -12.14 -10.07
CA GLU A 173 -28.06 -12.27 -11.38
C GLU A 173 -26.57 -11.89 -11.33
N VAL A 174 -26.18 -11.12 -10.32
CA VAL A 174 -24.80 -10.72 -10.10
C VAL A 174 -23.98 -11.93 -9.65
N GLY A 175 -22.89 -12.16 -10.37
CA GLY A 175 -21.91 -13.20 -10.09
C GLY A 175 -21.08 -12.91 -8.85
N HIS A 176 -20.02 -13.66 -8.63
CA HIS A 176 -19.11 -13.44 -7.50
C HIS A 176 -17.68 -13.91 -7.82
N VAL A 177 -16.70 -13.37 -7.10
CA VAL A 177 -15.36 -13.98 -7.07
C VAL A 177 -15.42 -15.37 -6.44
N GLU A 178 -14.65 -16.30 -6.97
CA GLU A 178 -14.50 -17.62 -6.38
C GLU A 178 -13.46 -17.54 -5.26
N GLY A 179 -13.88 -17.71 -4.01
CA GLY A 179 -12.96 -17.75 -2.90
C GLY A 179 -13.61 -17.88 -1.52
N SER A 180 -12.80 -18.31 -0.56
CA SER A 180 -13.20 -18.57 0.82
C SER A 180 -12.48 -17.63 1.76
N LEU A 181 -13.25 -16.90 2.58
CA LEU A 181 -12.74 -16.03 3.62
C LEU A 181 -12.69 -16.79 4.95
N ARG A 182 -11.58 -16.66 5.67
CA ARG A 182 -11.47 -17.06 7.08
C ARG A 182 -11.07 -15.88 7.94
N ILE A 183 -11.67 -15.78 9.12
CA ILE A 183 -11.38 -14.76 10.13
C ILE A 183 -10.83 -15.49 11.35
N GLY A 184 -9.57 -15.25 11.67
CA GLY A 184 -8.80 -16.12 12.56
C GLY A 184 -8.77 -17.54 12.02
N LYS A 185 -9.28 -18.50 12.80
CA LYS A 185 -9.36 -19.92 12.41
C LYS A 185 -10.66 -20.30 11.71
N ASP A 186 -11.68 -19.46 11.82
CA ASP A 186 -13.06 -19.80 11.47
C ASP A 186 -13.39 -19.38 10.04
N SER A 187 -14.13 -20.23 9.31
CA SER A 187 -14.66 -19.90 7.98
C SER A 187 -15.77 -18.86 8.12
N PHE A 188 -15.81 -17.88 7.22
CA PHE A 188 -16.81 -16.83 7.22
C PHE A 188 -17.58 -16.80 5.89
N ASP A 189 -18.90 -16.98 5.97
CA ASP A 189 -19.79 -16.95 4.81
C ASP A 189 -20.12 -15.51 4.38
N TRP A 190 -19.15 -14.90 3.69
CA TRP A 190 -19.28 -13.54 3.18
C TRP A 190 -20.31 -13.44 2.04
N LEU A 191 -20.53 -14.51 1.28
CA LEU A 191 -21.38 -14.49 0.09
C LEU A 191 -22.86 -14.42 0.47
N SER A 192 -23.26 -15.05 1.58
CA SER A 192 -24.64 -14.96 2.11
C SER A 192 -24.97 -13.61 2.72
N LEU A 193 -24.00 -12.71 2.92
CA LEU A 193 -24.28 -11.38 3.47
C LEU A 193 -25.22 -10.58 2.56
N PRO A 194 -26.07 -9.71 3.13
CA PRO A 194 -26.80 -8.71 2.35
C PRO A 194 -25.83 -7.77 1.63
N TYR A 195 -26.19 -7.38 0.42
CA TYR A 195 -25.43 -6.40 -0.36
C TYR A 195 -25.34 -5.05 0.37
N LYS A 196 -24.14 -4.45 0.41
CA LYS A 196 -23.77 -3.16 1.05
C LYS A 196 -23.89 -3.04 2.56
N ARG A 197 -24.45 -4.03 3.25
CA ARG A 197 -24.71 -3.88 4.67
C ARG A 197 -23.51 -4.32 5.51
N GLU A 198 -23.01 -3.41 6.34
CA GLU A 198 -21.94 -3.72 7.30
C GLU A 198 -22.39 -4.83 8.26
N THR A 199 -21.59 -5.89 8.32
CA THR A 199 -21.79 -7.01 9.24
C THR A 199 -20.59 -7.11 10.17
N ALA A 200 -20.77 -6.66 11.41
CA ALA A 200 -19.80 -6.90 12.46
C ALA A 200 -19.72 -8.40 12.74
N THR A 201 -18.52 -8.97 12.69
CA THR A 201 -18.32 -10.41 12.85
C THR A 201 -18.33 -10.83 14.32
N GLY A 202 -18.14 -9.87 15.24
CA GLY A 202 -17.91 -10.13 16.67
C GLY A 202 -16.52 -10.71 16.97
N ILE A 203 -15.64 -10.78 15.97
CA ILE A 203 -14.29 -11.34 16.09
C ILE A 203 -13.27 -10.20 16.05
N THR A 204 -12.42 -10.14 17.08
CA THR A 204 -11.20 -9.33 17.09
C THR A 204 -10.01 -10.24 16.86
N THR A 205 -9.24 -10.00 15.81
CA THR A 205 -8.09 -10.85 15.46
C THR A 205 -7.05 -10.10 14.66
N ASN A 206 -5.83 -10.63 14.62
CA ASN A 206 -4.75 -10.20 13.76
C ASN A 206 -4.76 -10.93 12.41
N SER A 207 -5.51 -12.02 12.26
CA SER A 207 -5.35 -12.94 11.14
C SER A 207 -6.60 -13.06 10.29
N ILE A 208 -6.44 -12.86 8.98
CA ILE A 208 -7.42 -13.14 7.94
C ILE A 208 -6.73 -14.01 6.89
N SER A 209 -7.46 -14.96 6.30
CA SER A 209 -6.98 -15.63 5.10
C SER A 209 -8.04 -15.69 4.01
N TRP A 210 -7.56 -15.58 2.78
CA TRP A 210 -8.34 -15.69 1.56
C TRP A 210 -7.79 -16.82 0.72
N GLU A 211 -8.61 -17.83 0.43
CA GLU A 211 -8.24 -18.95 -0.42
C GLU A 211 -9.03 -18.91 -1.72
N THR A 212 -8.34 -19.11 -2.84
CA THR A 212 -8.96 -19.16 -4.17
C THR A 212 -8.24 -20.18 -5.07
N THR A 213 -8.72 -20.33 -6.29
CA THR A 213 -8.07 -21.08 -7.37
C THR A 213 -7.78 -20.13 -8.51
N ASN A 214 -6.50 -19.98 -8.86
CA ASN A 214 -6.10 -19.08 -9.93
C ASN A 214 -6.55 -19.59 -11.32
N PRO A 215 -6.45 -18.78 -12.38
CA PRO A 215 -6.81 -19.18 -13.75
C PRO A 215 -6.05 -20.40 -14.30
N TYR A 216 -4.96 -20.80 -13.64
CA TYR A 216 -4.16 -22.00 -13.96
C TYR A 216 -4.57 -23.24 -13.15
N ASN A 217 -5.73 -23.19 -12.50
CA ASN A 217 -6.29 -24.27 -11.67
C ASN A 217 -5.37 -24.68 -10.49
N ARG A 218 -4.63 -23.71 -9.92
CA ARG A 218 -3.82 -23.91 -8.73
C ARG A 218 -4.44 -23.20 -7.53
N ARG A 219 -4.50 -23.89 -6.39
CA ARG A 219 -5.01 -23.31 -5.15
C ARG A 219 -4.00 -22.34 -4.55
N VAL A 220 -4.41 -21.11 -4.36
CA VAL A 220 -3.62 -20.01 -3.80
C VAL A 220 -4.25 -19.58 -2.48
N GLN A 221 -3.41 -19.26 -1.50
CA GLN A 221 -3.83 -18.60 -0.27
C GLN A 221 -3.10 -17.28 -0.13
N LEU A 222 -3.84 -16.23 0.22
CA LEU A 222 -3.33 -15.01 0.81
C LEU A 222 -3.58 -15.07 2.33
N SER A 223 -2.52 -15.01 3.12
CA SER A 223 -2.56 -14.75 4.55
C SER A 223 -2.30 -13.27 4.79
N ILE A 224 -3.24 -12.62 5.47
CA ILE A 224 -3.15 -11.23 5.91
C ILE A 224 -3.00 -11.27 7.43
N PHE A 225 -1.86 -10.83 7.94
CA PHE A 225 -1.65 -10.69 9.38
C PHE A 225 -1.36 -9.23 9.70
N SER A 226 -2.09 -8.67 10.66
CA SER A 226 -2.00 -7.24 11.00
C SER A 226 -1.94 -7.03 12.51
N VAL A 227 -1.06 -6.13 12.94
CA VAL A 227 -0.92 -5.67 14.33
C VAL A 227 -1.17 -4.16 14.39
N PRO A 228 -1.93 -3.65 15.38
CA PRO A 228 -2.60 -4.42 16.44
C PRO A 228 -3.80 -5.21 15.90
N SER A 229 -4.27 -6.16 16.70
CA SER A 229 -5.52 -6.89 16.42
C SER A 229 -6.69 -5.92 16.21
N SER A 230 -7.67 -6.31 15.40
CA SER A 230 -8.76 -5.40 14.99
C SER A 230 -10.10 -6.09 15.03
N GLU A 231 -11.15 -5.31 15.31
CA GLU A 231 -12.52 -5.75 15.07
C GLU A 231 -12.70 -5.95 13.55
N ILE A 232 -13.16 -7.13 13.16
CA ILE A 232 -13.37 -7.44 11.75
C ILE A 232 -14.84 -7.18 11.38
N ILE A 233 -15.02 -6.29 10.40
CA ILE A 233 -16.31 -6.05 9.74
C ILE A 233 -16.20 -6.58 8.31
N VAL A 234 -17.27 -7.19 7.82
CA VAL A 234 -17.34 -7.66 6.43
C VAL A 234 -18.58 -7.10 5.76
N THR A 235 -18.43 -6.64 4.52
CA THR A 235 -19.54 -6.29 3.61
C THR A 235 -19.40 -7.05 2.30
N LYS A 236 -20.50 -7.10 1.54
CA LYS A 236 -20.50 -7.59 0.15
C LYS A 236 -20.77 -6.42 -0.78
N HIS A 237 -19.82 -6.10 -1.64
CA HIS A 237 -19.94 -5.05 -2.66
C HIS A 237 -19.72 -5.61 -4.06
N VAL A 238 -20.08 -4.83 -5.07
CA VAL A 238 -19.71 -5.12 -6.45
C VAL A 238 -18.30 -4.60 -6.71
N GLY A 239 -17.52 -5.36 -7.47
CA GLY A 239 -16.29 -4.92 -8.11
C GLY A 239 -16.21 -5.51 -9.52
N ARG A 240 -15.57 -4.79 -10.44
CA ARG A 240 -15.19 -5.31 -11.74
C ARG A 240 -13.87 -6.07 -11.61
N ILE A 241 -13.92 -7.36 -11.91
CA ILE A 241 -12.76 -8.24 -11.93
C ILE A 241 -12.45 -8.62 -13.38
N ALA A 242 -11.38 -8.05 -13.91
CA ALA A 242 -11.01 -8.14 -15.32
C ALA A 242 -12.15 -7.64 -16.25
N GLY A 243 -11.92 -7.74 -17.57
CA GLY A 243 -12.93 -7.42 -18.59
C GLY A 243 -13.46 -5.98 -18.56
N TYR A 244 -14.48 -5.72 -19.38
CA TYR A 244 -15.13 -4.40 -19.48
C TYR A 244 -16.66 -4.50 -19.61
N ASP A 245 -17.23 -5.69 -19.45
CA ASP A 245 -18.65 -5.96 -19.61
C ASP A 245 -19.31 -6.27 -18.25
N ALA A 246 -20.63 -6.46 -18.28
CA ALA A 246 -21.40 -6.80 -17.10
C ALA A 246 -20.98 -8.14 -16.50
N ALA A 247 -20.52 -9.10 -17.32
CA ALA A 247 -20.11 -10.43 -16.87
C ALA A 247 -18.95 -10.38 -15.87
N SER A 248 -18.15 -9.31 -15.95
CA SER A 248 -16.99 -9.09 -15.09
C SER A 248 -17.31 -8.25 -13.83
N GLU A 249 -18.51 -7.68 -13.71
CA GLU A 249 -18.96 -6.95 -12.51
C GLU A 249 -19.65 -7.92 -11.55
N VAL A 250 -18.93 -8.33 -10.51
CA VAL A 250 -19.30 -9.43 -9.61
C VAL A 250 -19.22 -9.01 -8.15
N PHE A 251 -19.85 -9.78 -7.27
CA PHE A 251 -19.70 -9.57 -5.84
C PHE A 251 -18.29 -9.95 -5.35
N THR A 252 -17.73 -9.08 -4.52
CA THR A 252 -16.47 -9.27 -3.78
C THR A 252 -16.71 -8.98 -2.29
N PRO A 253 -16.07 -9.70 -1.37
CA PRO A 253 -16.04 -9.28 0.02
C PRO A 253 -15.23 -7.99 0.16
N VAL A 254 -15.64 -7.13 1.09
CA VAL A 254 -14.81 -6.04 1.60
C VAL A 254 -14.65 -6.29 3.09
N VAL A 255 -13.40 -6.35 3.54
CA VAL A 255 -13.03 -6.62 4.92
C VAL A 255 -12.43 -5.35 5.51
N TYR A 256 -12.91 -4.95 6.68
CA TYR A 256 -12.42 -3.79 7.39
C TYR A 256 -11.69 -4.23 8.65
N LEU A 257 -10.48 -3.71 8.85
CA LEU A 257 -9.76 -3.80 10.13
C LEU A 257 -10.10 -2.54 10.92
N ARG A 258 -11.06 -2.62 11.82
CA ARG A 258 -11.52 -1.46 12.61
C ARG A 258 -10.80 -1.40 13.95
N ASN A 259 -10.16 -0.26 14.23
CA ASN A 259 -9.49 0.00 15.50
C ASN A 259 -10.43 0.61 16.54
N SER A 260 -9.99 0.59 17.80
CA SER A 260 -10.55 1.46 18.83
C SER A 260 -10.21 2.93 18.53
N PRO A 261 -10.99 3.90 19.05
CA PRO A 261 -10.65 5.32 18.95
C PRO A 261 -9.23 5.61 19.46
N SER A 262 -8.42 6.30 18.66
CA SER A 262 -7.08 6.76 19.02
C SER A 262 -6.67 8.03 18.28
N GLU A 263 -5.78 8.82 18.87
CA GLU A 263 -5.11 9.96 18.22
C GLU A 263 -4.08 9.47 17.20
N GLU A 264 -3.48 8.32 17.48
CA GLU A 264 -2.42 7.74 16.67
C GLU A 264 -2.68 6.25 16.39
N LEU A 265 -2.25 5.77 15.24
CA LEU A 265 -2.19 4.37 14.88
C LEU A 265 -0.90 4.08 14.13
N SER A 266 -0.10 3.14 14.61
CA SER A 266 1.04 2.56 13.88
C SER A 266 0.74 1.10 13.58
N ARG A 267 0.09 0.82 12.44
CA ARG A 267 -0.31 -0.53 12.04
C ARG A 267 0.75 -1.15 11.14
N ILE A 268 1.06 -2.41 11.39
CA ILE A 268 1.86 -3.24 10.48
C ILE A 268 0.93 -4.33 9.92
N THR A 269 0.90 -4.49 8.61
CA THR A 269 0.18 -5.56 7.93
C THR A 269 1.13 -6.30 7.00
N VAL A 270 1.19 -7.63 7.07
CA VAL A 270 1.94 -8.45 6.12
C VAL A 270 0.99 -9.18 5.19
N LEU A 271 1.32 -9.18 3.89
CA LEU A 271 0.63 -9.94 2.85
C LEU A 271 1.53 -11.08 2.41
N ILE A 272 1.17 -12.30 2.81
CA ILE A 272 1.93 -13.51 2.50
C ILE A 272 1.07 -14.39 1.61
N SER A 273 1.45 -14.53 0.35
CA SER A 273 0.79 -15.45 -0.57
C SER A 273 1.64 -16.67 -0.89
N GLY A 274 0.97 -17.79 -1.16
CA GLY A 274 1.62 -19.03 -1.57
C GLY A 274 0.64 -20.02 -2.13
N TYR A 275 1.15 -21.03 -2.83
CA TYR A 275 0.33 -22.20 -3.14
C TYR A 275 0.09 -23.02 -1.87
N LEU A 276 -1.04 -23.70 -1.76
CA LEU A 276 -1.39 -24.44 -0.54
C LEU A 276 -0.45 -25.61 -0.19
N ASN A 277 0.39 -26.03 -1.15
CA ASN A 277 1.40 -27.08 -0.99
C ASN A 277 2.82 -26.52 -0.73
N GLU A 278 2.98 -25.20 -0.62
CA GLU A 278 4.24 -24.56 -0.22
C GLU A 278 4.34 -24.47 1.31
N ASP A 279 5.57 -24.42 1.82
CA ASP A 279 5.82 -24.18 3.24
C ASP A 279 5.26 -22.81 3.65
N ARG A 280 4.47 -22.81 4.72
CA ARG A 280 3.84 -21.59 5.21
C ARG A 280 4.77 -20.86 6.17
N LYS A 281 4.88 -19.55 5.96
CA LYS A 281 5.42 -18.64 6.98
C LYS A 281 4.47 -18.58 8.17
N LYS A 282 5.04 -18.39 9.35
CA LYS A 282 4.32 -18.15 10.59
C LYS A 282 4.40 -16.67 10.93
N THR A 283 3.32 -16.13 11.46
CA THR A 283 3.24 -14.74 11.89
C THR A 283 2.82 -14.68 13.35
N GLU A 284 3.44 -13.79 14.12
CA GLU A 284 3.19 -13.62 15.55
C GLU A 284 3.25 -12.14 15.91
N GLU A 285 2.33 -11.68 16.76
CA GLU A 285 2.41 -10.36 17.38
C GLU A 285 3.39 -10.40 18.55
N LEU A 286 4.30 -9.43 18.61
CA LEU A 286 5.26 -9.31 19.69
C LEU A 286 4.78 -8.24 20.67
N PRO A 287 4.74 -8.53 21.98
CA PRO A 287 4.43 -7.51 22.99
C PRO A 287 5.45 -6.38 22.97
N VAL A 288 4.98 -5.14 22.99
CA VAL A 288 5.83 -3.93 23.01
C VAL A 288 5.72 -3.26 24.38
N THR A 289 6.86 -2.94 24.97
CA THR A 289 6.96 -1.96 26.07
C THR A 289 7.39 -0.63 25.48
N GLY A 290 6.57 0.41 25.64
CA GLY A 290 6.73 1.69 24.94
C GLY A 290 5.48 2.00 24.12
N THR A 291 5.66 2.56 22.92
CA THR A 291 4.57 2.81 21.97
C THR A 291 4.69 1.91 20.74
N GLY A 292 3.66 1.89 19.89
CA GLY A 292 3.71 1.19 18.61
C GLY A 292 3.33 -0.29 18.68
N ASN A 293 3.65 -1.00 17.61
CA ASN A 293 3.33 -2.42 17.42
C ASN A 293 4.52 -3.13 16.81
N ALA A 294 4.72 -4.39 17.21
CA ALA A 294 5.77 -5.24 16.67
C ALA A 294 5.20 -6.61 16.27
N MET A 295 5.83 -7.23 15.28
CA MET A 295 5.48 -8.58 14.87
C MET A 295 6.68 -9.32 14.30
N GLN A 296 6.55 -10.64 14.23
CA GLN A 296 7.53 -11.53 13.63
C GLN A 296 6.94 -12.30 12.45
N VAL A 297 7.74 -12.50 11.40
CA VAL A 297 7.47 -13.41 10.29
C VAL A 297 8.58 -14.46 10.24
N SER A 298 8.22 -15.72 10.48
CA SER A 298 9.15 -16.83 10.58
C SER A 298 8.97 -17.82 9.43
N SER A 299 10.07 -18.16 8.74
CA SER A 299 10.14 -19.20 7.71
C SER A 299 11.18 -20.29 8.09
N PRO A 300 11.32 -21.38 7.33
CA PRO A 300 12.44 -22.30 7.54
C PRO A 300 13.83 -21.67 7.32
N ALA A 301 13.93 -20.59 6.55
CA ALA A 301 15.20 -19.96 6.18
C ALA A 301 15.54 -18.71 7.01
N THR A 302 14.53 -17.94 7.40
CA THR A 302 14.67 -16.60 7.98
C THR A 302 13.68 -16.36 9.12
N THR A 303 14.04 -15.42 9.98
CA THR A 303 13.15 -14.78 10.93
C THR A 303 13.23 -13.27 10.72
N ASP A 304 12.09 -12.66 10.44
CA ASP A 304 11.98 -11.23 10.20
C ASP A 304 11.19 -10.59 11.35
N THR A 305 11.74 -9.57 11.99
CA THR A 305 11.09 -8.78 13.04
C THR A 305 10.80 -7.39 12.52
N ILE A 306 9.57 -6.92 12.72
CA ILE A 306 9.05 -5.68 12.16
C ILE A 306 8.44 -4.87 13.29
N TYR A 307 8.76 -3.59 13.36
CA TYR A 307 8.24 -2.66 14.35
C TYR A 307 7.87 -1.32 13.72
N SER A 308 6.85 -0.67 14.27
CA SER A 308 6.53 0.73 14.00
C SER A 308 5.86 1.37 15.21
N GLY A 309 6.30 2.59 15.54
CA GLY A 309 5.85 3.34 16.71
C GLY A 309 6.57 4.68 16.82
N GLU A 310 6.60 5.25 18.03
CA GLU A 310 7.27 6.52 18.33
C GLU A 310 8.01 6.51 19.67
N GLY A 311 9.20 7.10 19.69
CA GLY A 311 10.05 7.11 20.87
C GLY A 311 10.60 5.72 21.23
N ASN A 312 11.12 5.58 22.45
CA ASN A 312 11.78 4.35 22.88
C ASN A 312 10.78 3.19 23.01
N ALA A 313 11.12 2.06 22.39
CA ALA A 313 10.37 0.82 22.47
C ALA A 313 11.28 -0.38 22.67
N PHE A 314 10.76 -1.36 23.40
CA PHE A 314 11.38 -2.65 23.65
C PHE A 314 10.41 -3.76 23.23
N PHE A 315 10.89 -4.73 22.47
CA PHE A 315 10.12 -5.88 22.02
C PHE A 315 11.05 -7.05 21.69
N ASP A 316 10.70 -8.24 22.15
CA ASP A 316 11.59 -9.41 22.07
C ASP A 316 12.99 -9.11 22.62
N VAL A 317 14.03 -9.20 21.79
CA VAL A 317 15.43 -8.87 22.14
C VAL A 317 15.85 -7.45 21.72
N PHE A 318 14.95 -6.68 21.10
CA PHE A 318 15.26 -5.39 20.49
C PHE A 318 14.88 -4.22 21.38
N GLU A 319 15.70 -3.17 21.32
CA GLU A 319 15.42 -1.83 21.87
C GLU A 319 15.75 -0.79 20.79
N THR A 320 14.85 0.14 20.51
CA THR A 320 15.05 1.19 19.51
C THR A 320 14.19 2.43 19.80
N ASP A 321 14.61 3.58 19.30
CA ASP A 321 13.80 4.81 19.22
C ASP A 321 13.29 5.11 17.81
N ALA A 322 13.54 4.20 16.86
CA ALA A 322 13.14 4.39 15.47
C ALA A 322 11.62 4.38 15.31
N THR A 323 11.15 5.08 14.29
CA THR A 323 9.72 5.07 13.97
C THR A 323 9.29 3.82 13.20
N MET A 324 10.24 3.17 12.55
CA MET A 324 10.07 1.90 11.87
C MET A 324 11.39 1.12 11.90
N MET A 325 11.27 -0.18 12.10
CA MET A 325 12.37 -1.13 11.98
C MET A 325 11.89 -2.36 11.22
N TRP A 326 12.70 -2.83 10.28
CA TRP A 326 12.60 -4.18 9.73
C TRP A 326 13.97 -4.85 9.89
N TYR A 327 14.00 -6.02 10.50
CA TYR A 327 15.22 -6.77 10.78
C TYR A 327 15.04 -8.22 10.34
N ARG A 328 15.99 -8.78 9.59
CA ARG A 328 15.99 -10.17 9.14
C ARG A 328 17.25 -10.90 9.60
N GLN A 329 17.03 -12.03 10.26
CA GLN A 329 18.04 -12.99 10.67
C GLN A 329 17.88 -14.32 9.91
N PRO A 330 18.82 -14.72 9.03
CA PRO A 330 18.85 -16.07 8.48
C PRO A 330 19.19 -17.11 9.57
N LYS A 331 18.49 -18.24 9.62
CA LYS A 331 18.56 -19.21 10.73
C LYS A 331 19.91 -19.93 10.93
N ASN A 332 20.77 -19.92 9.91
CA ASN A 332 22.08 -20.58 9.95
C ASN A 332 23.22 -19.61 9.57
N SER A 333 22.98 -18.32 9.73
CA SER A 333 23.99 -17.28 9.53
C SER A 333 23.99 -16.34 10.73
N ALA A 334 25.12 -15.70 11.02
CA ALA A 334 25.13 -14.53 11.90
C ALA A 334 25.00 -13.22 11.09
N ASP A 335 24.85 -13.32 9.77
CA ASP A 335 24.53 -12.18 8.92
C ASP A 335 23.14 -11.64 9.28
N TYR A 336 22.92 -10.34 9.13
CA TYR A 336 21.59 -9.76 9.27
C TYR A 336 21.36 -8.63 8.28
N TYR A 337 20.08 -8.36 8.03
CA TYR A 337 19.61 -7.28 7.17
C TYR A 337 18.71 -6.39 8.00
N CYS A 338 18.95 -5.09 7.99
CA CYS A 338 18.18 -4.15 8.78
C CYS A 338 17.81 -2.93 7.94
N LEU A 339 16.56 -2.49 8.07
CA LEU A 339 16.08 -1.17 7.70
C LEU A 339 15.66 -0.47 8.99
N LEU A 340 16.17 0.74 9.22
CA LEU A 340 15.83 1.58 10.35
C LEU A 340 15.43 2.95 9.81
N SER A 341 14.27 3.47 10.23
CA SER A 341 13.78 4.78 9.78
C SER A 341 13.40 5.68 10.96
N GLY A 342 13.93 6.91 10.96
CA GLY A 342 13.55 7.97 11.90
C GLY A 342 14.05 7.80 13.33
N GLY A 343 15.05 6.95 13.57
CA GLY A 343 15.63 6.70 14.90
C GLY A 343 17.11 7.06 15.00
N THR A 344 17.62 7.05 16.22
CA THR A 344 19.04 7.23 16.53
C THR A 344 19.74 5.95 16.93
N TYR A 345 19.02 4.88 17.28
CA TYR A 345 19.68 3.61 17.60
C TYR A 345 18.81 2.36 17.40
N LEU A 346 19.50 1.24 17.27
CA LEU A 346 18.96 -0.11 17.44
C LEU A 346 19.94 -0.90 18.32
N ARG A 347 19.39 -1.57 19.34
CA ARG A 347 20.10 -2.50 20.21
C ARG A 347 19.47 -3.89 20.14
N MET A 348 20.30 -4.90 20.35
CA MET A 348 19.88 -6.30 20.45
C MET A 348 20.55 -6.93 21.68
N ASP A 349 19.76 -7.51 22.59
CA ASP A 349 20.23 -8.08 23.86
C ASP A 349 21.08 -7.10 24.71
N GLY A 350 20.79 -5.80 24.60
CA GLY A 350 21.49 -4.71 25.29
C GLY A 350 22.75 -4.20 24.59
N ASP A 351 23.22 -4.87 23.55
CA ASP A 351 24.37 -4.44 22.75
C ASP A 351 23.93 -3.49 21.62
N GLU A 352 24.72 -2.44 21.37
CA GLU A 352 24.49 -1.52 20.26
C GLU A 352 24.73 -2.20 18.91
N MET A 353 23.72 -2.19 18.05
CA MET A 353 23.78 -2.71 16.68
C MET A 353 23.97 -1.58 15.67
N ILE A 354 23.17 -0.53 15.80
CA ILE A 354 23.19 0.65 14.95
C ILE A 354 23.12 1.87 15.86
N THR A 355 24.01 2.84 15.65
CA THR A 355 23.96 4.15 16.29
C THR A 355 24.06 5.22 15.21
N ILE A 356 23.12 6.17 15.21
CA ILE A 356 23.01 7.28 14.27
C ILE A 356 23.12 8.57 15.08
N ALA A 357 23.88 9.55 14.59
CA ALA A 357 24.00 10.84 15.25
C ALA A 357 22.62 11.51 15.41
N GLN A 358 22.40 12.19 16.53
CA GLN A 358 21.10 12.84 16.80
C GLN A 358 20.74 13.92 15.77
N THR A 359 21.73 14.51 15.11
CA THR A 359 21.55 15.46 13.99
C THR A 359 20.95 14.82 12.74
N ASP A 360 20.97 13.49 12.68
CA ASP A 360 20.50 12.65 11.58
C ASP A 360 19.26 11.83 11.98
N ALA A 361 18.66 12.12 13.14
CA ALA A 361 17.40 11.54 13.58
C ALA A 361 16.30 11.88 12.56
N GLY A 362 15.92 10.92 11.73
CA GLY A 362 15.08 11.15 10.54
C GLY A 362 15.56 10.40 9.30
N MET A 363 16.80 9.91 9.30
CA MET A 363 17.36 9.15 8.20
C MET A 363 16.76 7.75 8.06
N GLU A 364 16.74 7.26 6.82
CA GLU A 364 16.63 5.83 6.54
C GLU A 364 18.03 5.22 6.38
N ALA A 365 18.31 4.22 7.20
CA ALA A 365 19.51 3.41 7.12
C ALA A 365 19.14 1.98 6.73
N THR A 366 19.74 1.48 5.65
CA THR A 366 19.74 0.05 5.36
C THR A 366 21.13 -0.53 5.61
N VAL A 367 21.21 -1.66 6.31
CA VAL A 367 22.46 -2.29 6.72
C VAL A 367 22.41 -3.79 6.39
N ASN A 368 23.44 -4.28 5.70
CA ASN A 368 23.70 -5.70 5.51
C ASN A 368 25.08 -6.05 6.10
N LEU A 369 25.08 -6.73 7.25
CA LEU A 369 26.30 -7.24 7.88
C LEU A 369 26.48 -8.72 7.59
N SER A 370 27.71 -9.09 7.28
CA SER A 370 28.11 -10.49 7.18
C SER A 370 29.15 -10.86 8.24
N GLN A 371 29.25 -12.15 8.61
CA GLN A 371 30.25 -12.67 9.56
C GLN A 371 31.71 -12.24 9.29
N ASN A 372 32.03 -11.81 8.06
CA ASN A 372 33.37 -11.39 7.64
C ASN A 372 33.45 -9.91 7.21
N GLY A 373 32.49 -9.08 7.60
CA GLY A 373 32.49 -7.63 7.34
C GLY A 373 31.23 -7.10 6.66
N PHE A 374 31.30 -5.82 6.28
CA PHE A 374 30.19 -5.03 5.75
C PHE A 374 30.03 -5.25 4.26
N ARG A 375 28.80 -5.44 3.80
CA ARG A 375 28.52 -5.52 2.36
C ARG A 375 28.01 -4.21 1.79
N HIS A 376 27.06 -3.57 2.47
CA HIS A 376 26.40 -2.37 1.94
C HIS A 376 25.69 -1.58 3.05
N ILE A 377 25.85 -0.26 3.03
CA ILE A 377 25.05 0.69 3.80
C ILE A 377 24.50 1.70 2.82
N THR A 378 23.19 1.94 2.85
CA THR A 378 22.60 3.10 2.18
C THR A 378 22.10 4.11 3.19
N ARG A 379 22.34 5.37 2.86
CA ARG A 379 21.65 6.54 3.41
C ARG A 379 20.66 6.98 2.36
N ASP A 380 19.38 6.83 2.67
CA ASP A 380 18.28 7.29 1.82
C ASP A 380 18.39 6.80 0.36
N GLY A 381 18.62 5.50 0.20
CA GLY A 381 18.79 4.84 -1.10
C GLY A 381 20.16 5.01 -1.77
N VAL A 382 21.06 5.85 -1.23
CA VAL A 382 22.40 6.10 -1.79
C VAL A 382 23.48 5.40 -0.98
N SER A 383 24.46 4.78 -1.63
CA SER A 383 25.59 4.12 -0.94
C SER A 383 26.32 5.11 -0.02
N TYR A 384 26.49 4.73 1.25
CA TYR A 384 27.02 5.60 2.29
C TYR A 384 28.39 5.13 2.78
N ALA A 385 29.35 6.06 2.90
CA ALA A 385 30.74 5.75 3.28
C ALA A 385 31.16 6.34 4.65
N GLY A 386 30.35 7.23 5.24
CA GLY A 386 30.66 7.93 6.50
C GLY A 386 30.34 7.12 7.76
N TYR A 387 30.82 5.88 7.86
CA TYR A 387 30.51 5.00 8.98
C TYR A 387 31.76 4.42 9.65
N GLN A 388 31.64 4.06 10.93
CA GLN A 388 32.62 3.26 11.67
C GLN A 388 32.02 1.92 12.06
N VAL A 389 32.79 0.88 11.77
CA VAL A 389 32.52 -0.48 12.23
C VAL A 389 32.92 -0.61 13.69
N LEU A 390 32.02 -1.15 14.51
CA LEU A 390 32.24 -1.47 15.91
C LEU A 390 32.13 -2.99 16.15
N ASN A 391 32.53 -3.43 17.34
CA ASN A 391 32.32 -4.80 17.85
C ASN A 391 32.75 -5.92 16.87
N ASN A 392 33.95 -5.82 16.29
CA ASN A 392 34.48 -6.79 15.31
C ASN A 392 33.57 -7.05 14.10
N GLY A 393 32.71 -6.08 13.74
CA GLY A 393 31.83 -6.18 12.59
C GLY A 393 30.38 -6.56 12.90
N SER A 394 29.99 -6.60 14.18
CA SER A 394 28.60 -6.82 14.58
C SER A 394 27.80 -5.53 14.79
N ALA A 395 28.44 -4.36 14.71
CA ALA A 395 27.78 -3.08 14.99
C ALA A 395 28.32 -1.95 14.10
N VAL A 396 27.53 -0.88 13.94
CA VAL A 396 27.89 0.29 13.14
C VAL A 396 27.48 1.61 13.78
N THR A 397 28.36 2.60 13.68
CA THR A 397 28.04 4.01 13.92
C THR A 397 28.04 4.76 12.60
N LEU A 398 26.94 5.47 12.30
CA LEU A 398 26.84 6.38 11.17
C LEU A 398 27.15 7.80 11.67
N TYR A 399 28.12 8.47 11.04
CA TYR A 399 28.42 9.88 11.32
C TYR A 399 27.67 10.80 10.38
N SER A 400 27.45 12.04 10.76
CA SER A 400 26.94 13.05 9.82
C SER A 400 28.08 13.66 9.03
N ASP A 401 27.99 13.65 7.70
CA ASP A 401 28.88 14.38 6.78
C ASP A 401 28.21 15.57 6.09
N GLN A 402 26.91 15.83 6.33
CA GLN A 402 26.11 16.84 5.64
C GLN A 402 25.13 17.55 6.61
N PRO A 403 25.01 18.89 6.58
CA PRO A 403 23.83 19.59 7.08
C PRO A 403 22.65 19.28 6.14
N CYS A 404 21.55 18.76 6.68
CA CYS A 404 20.35 18.29 5.97
C CYS A 404 20.09 19.01 4.64
N SER A 405 20.21 18.30 3.51
CA SER A 405 19.70 18.78 2.22
C SER A 405 19.05 17.62 1.46
N ALA A 406 17.88 17.93 0.90
CA ALA A 406 16.99 17.04 0.16
C ALA A 406 17.66 16.40 -1.07
N PHE A 407 17.18 15.22 -1.43
CA PHE A 407 17.73 14.35 -2.48
C PHE A 407 17.59 14.90 -3.90
N GLU A 408 18.63 14.68 -4.71
CA GLU A 408 18.61 14.74 -6.18
C GLU A 408 18.76 13.30 -6.71
N ILE A 409 17.76 12.79 -7.42
CA ILE A 409 17.80 11.45 -8.03
C ILE A 409 18.37 11.57 -9.44
N GLN A 410 19.55 11.00 -9.68
CA GLN A 410 20.06 10.76 -11.04
C GLN A 410 19.88 9.29 -11.44
N SER A 411 19.01 9.05 -12.41
CA SER A 411 18.86 7.76 -13.10
C SER A 411 19.61 7.78 -14.44
N PRO A 412 20.41 6.77 -14.78
CA PRO A 412 20.98 6.64 -16.12
C PRO A 412 19.86 6.28 -17.11
N GLY A 413 19.34 7.26 -17.84
CA GLY A 413 18.62 7.03 -19.10
C GLY A 413 17.17 7.52 -19.20
N GLN A 414 16.61 8.17 -18.17
CA GLN A 414 15.34 8.90 -18.31
C GLN A 414 15.37 10.21 -17.53
N THR A 415 15.23 11.33 -18.24
CA THR A 415 15.09 12.64 -17.65
C THR A 415 13.67 12.81 -17.11
N ALA A 416 13.47 12.56 -15.82
CA ALA A 416 12.30 13.09 -15.11
C ALA A 416 12.61 14.54 -14.73
N HIS A 417 11.92 15.50 -15.34
CA HIS A 417 11.97 16.89 -14.89
C HIS A 417 11.00 17.06 -13.72
N ILE A 418 11.51 16.98 -12.50
CA ILE A 418 10.78 17.44 -11.31
C ILE A 418 11.12 18.92 -11.14
N ILE A 419 10.17 19.80 -11.46
CA ILE A 419 10.30 21.23 -11.17
C ILE A 419 9.82 21.43 -9.72
N LEU A 420 10.75 21.59 -8.80
CA LEU A 420 10.47 22.11 -7.46
C LEU A 420 10.34 23.63 -7.57
N LEU A 421 9.11 24.14 -7.56
CA LEU A 421 8.87 25.57 -7.34
C LEU A 421 8.89 25.82 -5.84
N ASN A 422 10.01 26.36 -5.36
CA ASN A 422 10.08 26.96 -4.04
C ASN A 422 10.31 28.46 -4.21
N GLU A 423 9.35 29.23 -3.71
CA GLU A 423 9.34 30.66 -3.38
C GLU A 423 8.21 31.47 -4.03
N ILE A 424 7.36 31.98 -3.13
CA ILE A 424 6.52 33.15 -3.31
C ILE A 424 7.46 34.35 -3.48
N ALA A 425 7.72 34.74 -4.71
CA ALA A 425 8.14 36.09 -5.05
C ALA A 425 7.10 36.68 -6.01
N SER A 426 6.60 37.86 -5.65
CA SER A 426 5.63 38.65 -6.40
C SER A 426 5.94 38.71 -7.90
N PHE A 427 4.98 38.27 -8.71
CA PHE A 427 5.02 38.42 -10.17
C PHE A 427 4.77 39.89 -10.54
N ASP A 428 5.78 40.55 -11.08
CA ASP A 428 5.67 41.85 -11.76
C ASP A 428 5.49 41.59 -13.27
N GLU A 429 4.36 42.03 -13.84
CA GLU A 429 3.96 41.82 -15.24
C GLU A 429 4.81 42.58 -16.28
N SER A 430 5.93 43.22 -15.91
CA SER A 430 6.64 44.16 -16.78
C SER A 430 7.82 43.61 -17.59
N SER A 431 8.09 42.30 -17.64
CA SER A 431 9.21 41.74 -18.42
C SER A 431 8.83 40.66 -19.45
N LEU A 432 7.91 41.01 -20.36
CA LEU A 432 7.80 40.32 -21.65
C LEU A 432 8.81 40.92 -22.65
N GLU A 433 10.05 40.43 -22.63
CA GLU A 433 10.96 40.63 -23.75
C GLU A 433 10.65 39.64 -24.88
N LYS A 434 10.52 40.22 -26.07
CA LYS A 434 10.13 39.63 -27.34
C LYS A 434 11.12 38.55 -27.78
N PHE A 435 10.64 37.35 -28.05
CA PHE A 435 11.30 36.44 -29.00
C PHE A 435 10.64 36.56 -30.38
N PRO A 436 11.45 36.61 -31.47
CA PRO A 436 10.96 36.88 -32.81
C PRO A 436 10.21 35.69 -33.40
N SER A 437 9.24 36.06 -34.21
CA SER A 437 8.33 35.25 -35.01
C SER A 437 9.01 34.46 -36.13
N GLU A 438 8.45 33.27 -36.37
CA GLU A 438 8.40 32.53 -37.64
C GLU A 438 9.69 31.92 -38.21
N GLU A 439 9.79 30.59 -38.12
CA GLU A 439 9.88 29.77 -39.34
C GLU A 439 9.17 28.41 -39.15
N LYS A 440 8.43 28.02 -40.20
CA LYS A 440 7.43 26.94 -40.23
C LYS A 440 8.07 25.57 -40.50
N THR A 441 7.53 24.54 -39.83
CA THR A 441 7.18 23.17 -40.30
C THR A 441 7.34 22.21 -39.09
N GLY A 442 6.49 21.24 -38.78
CA GLY A 442 5.23 20.79 -39.33
C GLY A 442 4.39 20.12 -38.22
N ARG A 443 3.09 19.98 -38.49
CA ARG A 443 2.09 19.45 -37.56
C ARG A 443 2.33 17.97 -37.26
N TYR A 444 2.34 17.60 -35.98
CA TYR A 444 1.90 16.28 -35.54
C TYR A 444 0.79 16.45 -34.50
N ALA A 445 -0.40 16.05 -34.91
CA ALA A 445 -1.49 15.71 -34.01
C ALA A 445 -1.22 14.30 -33.48
N THR A 446 -1.10 14.14 -32.16
CA THR A 446 -1.10 12.83 -31.52
C THR A 446 -2.55 12.37 -31.33
N CYS A 447 -2.97 11.48 -32.23
CA CYS A 447 -4.16 10.65 -32.06
C CYS A 447 -3.73 9.37 -31.33
N LEU A 448 -4.35 9.10 -30.18
CA LEU A 448 -4.31 7.82 -29.49
C LEU A 448 -4.99 6.76 -30.37
N VAL A 449 -4.22 5.76 -30.84
CA VAL A 449 -4.78 4.52 -31.39
C VAL A 449 -4.12 3.34 -30.70
N SER A 450 -5.01 2.50 -30.18
CA SER A 450 -4.81 1.19 -29.56
C SER A 450 -3.91 0.25 -30.38
N GLY A 451 -2.95 -0.38 -29.69
CA GLY A 451 -2.08 -1.39 -30.27
C GLY A 451 -2.81 -2.71 -30.51
N THR A 452 -2.95 -3.08 -31.79
CA THR A 452 -3.13 -4.46 -32.23
C THR A 452 -1.76 -4.96 -32.72
N ILE A 453 -1.32 -6.12 -32.23
CA ILE A 453 -0.08 -6.77 -32.66
C ILE A 453 -0.28 -7.34 -34.06
N ALA A 454 0.49 -6.85 -35.04
CA ALA A 454 0.64 -7.46 -36.35
C ALA A 454 2.00 -8.16 -36.43
N ILE A 455 1.98 -9.49 -36.56
CA ILE A 455 3.18 -10.32 -36.81
C ILE A 455 3.50 -10.24 -38.30
N ALA A 456 4.64 -9.67 -38.67
CA ALA A 456 5.15 -9.71 -40.05
C ALA A 456 6.27 -10.75 -40.15
N GLY A 457 5.96 -11.90 -40.76
CA GLY A 457 6.94 -12.93 -41.13
C GLY A 457 7.75 -12.51 -42.36
N ILE A 458 9.07 -12.47 -42.23
CA ILE A 458 10.00 -12.23 -43.33
C ILE A 458 10.18 -13.54 -44.12
N CYS A 459 9.62 -13.61 -45.32
CA CYS A 459 9.91 -14.67 -46.30
C CYS A 459 11.17 -14.34 -47.11
N TRP A 460 12.15 -15.24 -47.02
CA TRP A 460 13.41 -15.20 -47.76
C TRP A 460 13.23 -15.90 -49.11
N CYS A 461 13.19 -15.16 -50.21
CA CYS A 461 13.23 -15.73 -51.56
C CYS A 461 14.59 -15.44 -52.23
N ARG A 462 15.37 -16.52 -52.39
CA ARG A 462 16.62 -16.58 -53.16
C ARG A 462 16.37 -16.29 -54.65
N ARG A 463 17.12 -15.32 -55.19
CA ARG A 463 17.40 -15.22 -56.63
C ARG A 463 18.17 -16.45 -57.10
N LYS A 464 17.67 -17.17 -58.10
CA LYS A 464 18.49 -17.94 -59.04
C LYS A 464 18.32 -17.37 -60.44
N ARG A 465 19.46 -17.01 -61.04
CA ARG A 465 19.63 -16.67 -62.45
C ARG A 465 19.41 -17.92 -63.31
N ARG A 466 18.58 -17.81 -64.35
CA ARG A 466 19.00 -17.86 -65.76
C ARG A 466 17.85 -17.37 -66.63
#